data_AF-A0A0G0XA85-F1
#
_entry.id   AF-A0A0G0XA85-F1
#
_cell.length_a   1.000
_cell.length_b   1.000
_cell.length_c   1.000
_cell.angle_alpha   90.00
_cell.angle_beta   90.00
_cell.angle_gamma   90.00
#
_symmetry.space_group_name_H-M   'P 1'
#
loop_
_entity.id
_entity.type
_entity.pdbx_description
1 polymer ?
#
loop_
_entity_poly.entity_id
_entity_poly.type
_entity_poly.pdbx_seq_one_letter_code
_entity_poly.pdbx_strand_id
1 'polypeptide(L)'
;MKMKYLDQKGFSPILMVLLVGLVFASSMALTKVMKDNSNPSATAGSGGKGNGAPSGPHFNLNIIGVPKAKTTDMTGGGRIFVPLQGKCQINLTESADTSMYVTDANCTDGKGGFQLPNPDPENDGITEYSVWVRARGKPGGSSSTTACGELYDEVTMTTSTYCSVYKTVAVRDKGKGNFADVSRELLYVYVDLTGPEGVPDGVPERYNLFSDALQNYFWDYDNNGLKLLQMRFYQVPSVVE
;
A
#
# COMPACT_ATOMS: atom_id res chain seq x y z
N MET A 1 -4.89 40.53 45.11
CA MET A 1 -4.66 41.36 43.91
C MET A 1 -5.78 41.04 42.92
N LYS A 2 -6.78 41.93 42.80
CA LYS A 2 -7.98 41.74 41.97
C LYS A 2 -7.70 42.27 40.55
N MET A 3 -7.75 41.43 39.52
CA MET A 3 -7.81 41.88 38.13
C MET A 3 -9.28 41.94 37.67
N LYS A 4 -9.64 43.10 37.12
CA LYS A 4 -10.98 43.49 36.71
C LYS A 4 -11.29 42.94 35.32
N TYR A 5 -12.50 42.38 35.19
CA TYR A 5 -13.21 42.14 33.94
C TYR A 5 -13.33 43.44 33.12
N LEU A 6 -13.07 43.36 31.82
CA LEU A 6 -13.37 44.43 30.87
C LEU A 6 -14.78 44.25 30.29
N ASP A 7 -15.38 45.41 30.05
CA ASP A 7 -16.81 45.73 29.93
C ASP A 7 -17.36 45.48 28.51
N GLN A 8 -18.56 44.89 28.41
CA GLN A 8 -19.35 44.75 27.19
C GLN A 8 -20.52 45.75 27.23
N LYS A 9 -20.49 46.76 26.36
CA LYS A 9 -21.65 47.57 25.89
C LYS A 9 -21.26 48.07 24.49
N GLY A 10 -21.97 47.88 23.38
CA GLY A 10 -23.39 47.70 23.13
C GLY A 10 -23.82 48.84 22.19
N PHE A 11 -24.08 48.57 20.91
CA PHE A 11 -24.91 49.43 20.04
C PHE A 11 -25.59 48.60 18.94
N SER A 12 -26.85 48.95 18.68
CA SER A 12 -28.01 48.17 18.22
C SER A 12 -28.23 48.26 16.70
N PRO A 13 -29.04 47.35 16.08
CA PRO A 13 -29.27 47.30 14.62
C PRO A 13 -30.45 48.21 14.19
N ILE A 14 -30.58 48.49 12.88
CA ILE A 14 -31.84 48.69 12.11
C ILE A 14 -31.51 49.18 10.68
N LEU A 15 -31.79 48.32 9.71
CA LEU A 15 -32.59 48.54 8.49
C LEU A 15 -32.45 49.89 7.72
N MET A 16 -31.89 49.84 6.50
CA MET A 16 -32.46 50.60 5.38
C MET A 16 -32.23 49.92 4.03
N VAL A 17 -33.27 49.97 3.21
CA VAL A 17 -33.66 49.08 2.12
C VAL A 17 -33.65 49.89 0.81
N LEU A 18 -33.10 49.29 -0.27
CA LEU A 18 -33.45 49.44 -1.72
C LEU A 18 -33.30 50.85 -2.39
N LEU A 19 -33.02 51.05 -3.70
CA LEU A 19 -33.43 50.36 -4.93
C LEU A 19 -32.72 50.96 -6.19
N VAL A 20 -32.70 50.16 -7.28
CA VAL A 20 -32.55 50.47 -8.74
C VAL A 20 -31.13 50.79 -9.24
N GLY A 21 -30.53 50.12 -10.23
CA GLY A 21 -31.00 49.19 -11.26
C GLY A 21 -30.61 49.70 -12.64
N LEU A 22 -29.80 48.96 -13.40
CA LEU A 22 -29.75 49.08 -14.86
C LEU A 22 -29.28 47.77 -15.50
N VAL A 23 -30.18 47.24 -16.31
CA VAL A 23 -30.10 46.00 -17.07
C VAL A 23 -29.43 46.29 -18.40
N PHE A 24 -28.40 45.53 -18.75
CA PHE A 24 -28.02 45.31 -20.15
C PHE A 24 -28.08 43.81 -20.45
N ALA A 25 -29.03 43.46 -21.31
CA ALA A 25 -29.08 42.17 -21.98
C ALA A 25 -28.16 42.19 -23.21
N SER A 26 -27.36 41.14 -23.44
CA SER A 26 -27.10 40.62 -24.79
C SER A 26 -26.25 39.34 -24.80
N SER A 27 -26.70 38.41 -25.64
CA SER A 27 -26.02 37.26 -26.25
C SER A 27 -25.89 35.95 -25.47
N MET A 28 -26.63 34.95 -25.97
CA MET A 28 -26.39 33.53 -25.81
C MET A 28 -25.01 33.16 -26.38
N ALA A 29 -24.20 32.47 -25.57
CA ALA A 29 -23.30 31.44 -26.05
C ALA A 29 -23.24 30.34 -24.97
N LEU A 30 -23.96 29.24 -25.22
CA LEU A 30 -23.86 28.01 -24.46
C LEU A 30 -22.59 27.28 -24.93
N THR A 31 -21.46 27.56 -24.29
CA THR A 31 -20.23 26.80 -24.56
C THR A 31 -20.20 25.58 -23.66
N LYS A 32 -20.69 24.46 -24.20
CA LYS A 32 -20.41 23.12 -23.67
C LYS A 32 -19.05 22.71 -24.23
N VAL A 33 -18.01 22.57 -23.41
CA VAL A 33 -16.68 21.95 -23.68
C VAL A 33 -15.79 22.32 -22.48
N MET A 34 -15.09 21.44 -21.78
CA MET A 34 -14.89 19.99 -21.81
C MET A 34 -14.72 19.55 -20.36
N LYS A 35 -15.31 18.42 -19.98
CA LYS A 35 -14.82 17.65 -18.84
C LYS A 35 -13.38 17.30 -19.20
N ASP A 36 -12.39 17.87 -18.52
CA ASP A 36 -11.02 17.42 -18.69
C ASP A 36 -10.99 16.01 -18.12
N ASN A 37 -11.25 15.06 -19.01
CA ASN A 37 -10.96 13.66 -18.87
C ASN A 37 -9.45 13.55 -19.18
N SER A 38 -8.62 14.31 -18.47
CA SER A 38 -7.23 13.97 -18.29
C SER A 38 -7.26 12.71 -17.43
N ASN A 39 -7.45 11.59 -18.12
CA ASN A 39 -6.96 10.29 -17.72
C ASN A 39 -5.65 10.57 -16.97
N PRO A 40 -5.49 10.24 -15.67
CA PRO A 40 -4.15 10.10 -15.16
C PRO A 40 -3.52 9.14 -16.15
N SER A 41 -2.52 9.67 -16.85
CA SER A 41 -1.77 8.92 -17.83
C SER A 41 -1.23 7.75 -17.04
N ALA A 42 -1.91 6.61 -17.14
CA ALA A 42 -1.33 5.33 -16.83
C ALA A 42 -0.09 5.30 -17.71
N THR A 43 1.05 5.64 -17.12
CA THR A 43 2.36 5.28 -17.61
C THR A 43 2.32 3.77 -17.59
N ALA A 44 1.78 3.21 -18.67
CA ALA A 44 1.87 1.82 -18.99
C ALA A 44 3.38 1.57 -19.09
N GLY A 45 3.96 1.09 -17.99
CA GLY A 45 5.28 0.50 -18.01
C GLY A 45 5.29 -0.45 -19.18
N SER A 46 6.12 -0.13 -20.18
CA SER A 46 6.20 -0.78 -21.48
C SER A 46 5.84 -2.26 -21.37
N GLY A 47 4.59 -2.58 -21.75
CA GLY A 47 4.05 -3.93 -21.68
C GLY A 47 4.88 -4.80 -22.61
N GLY A 48 5.88 -5.47 -22.05
CA GLY A 48 6.68 -6.44 -22.78
C GLY A 48 5.74 -7.47 -23.38
N LYS A 49 5.82 -7.71 -24.70
CA LYS A 49 5.13 -8.83 -25.36
C LYS A 49 5.56 -10.12 -24.64
N GLY A 50 4.76 -10.63 -23.70
CA GLY A 50 5.24 -11.59 -22.72
C GLY A 50 4.30 -11.89 -21.56
N ASN A 51 4.86 -12.49 -20.50
CA ASN A 51 4.18 -13.09 -19.35
C ASN A 51 3.46 -12.11 -18.39
N GLY A 52 3.14 -10.90 -18.83
CA GLY A 52 2.46 -9.85 -18.04
C GLY A 52 3.36 -8.86 -17.30
N ALA A 53 4.64 -9.18 -17.05
CA ALA A 53 5.55 -8.30 -16.30
C ALA A 53 6.46 -7.44 -17.21
N PRO A 54 7.06 -6.37 -16.69
CA PRO A 54 8.11 -5.61 -17.37
C PRO A 54 9.31 -6.47 -17.81
N SER A 55 10.06 -5.95 -18.76
CA SER A 55 11.34 -6.54 -19.20
C SER A 55 12.51 -5.80 -18.53
N GLY A 56 13.60 -6.51 -18.28
CA GLY A 56 14.82 -5.92 -17.70
C GLY A 56 15.27 -6.57 -16.38
N PRO A 57 16.34 -6.02 -15.77
CA PRO A 57 16.82 -6.44 -14.46
C PRO A 57 15.73 -6.34 -13.40
N HIS A 58 15.67 -7.34 -12.52
CA HIS A 58 14.72 -7.39 -11.41
C HIS A 58 15.26 -8.31 -10.30
N PHE A 59 14.89 -8.02 -9.06
CA PHE A 59 15.05 -8.96 -7.96
C PHE A 59 13.94 -10.02 -8.04
N ASN A 60 14.28 -11.29 -7.78
CA ASN A 60 13.30 -12.37 -7.70
C ASN A 60 13.19 -12.83 -6.25
N LEU A 61 11.98 -12.76 -5.70
CA LEU A 61 11.62 -13.40 -4.44
C LEU A 61 10.64 -14.54 -4.71
N ASN A 62 10.96 -15.73 -4.21
CA ASN A 62 10.09 -16.89 -4.29
C ASN A 62 9.57 -17.24 -2.90
N ILE A 63 8.25 -17.14 -2.68
CA ILE A 63 7.60 -17.65 -1.47
C ILE A 63 7.16 -19.10 -1.75
N ILE A 64 7.78 -20.06 -1.06
CA ILE A 64 7.70 -21.48 -1.37
C ILE A 64 6.94 -22.21 -0.25
N GLY A 65 5.75 -22.71 -0.57
CA GLY A 65 4.94 -23.52 0.35
C GLY A 65 5.51 -24.92 0.53
N VAL A 66 5.87 -25.28 1.76
CA VAL A 66 6.46 -26.59 2.10
C VAL A 66 5.61 -27.37 3.11
N PRO A 67 5.43 -28.69 2.92
CA PRO A 67 4.60 -29.50 3.83
C PRO A 67 5.30 -29.81 5.16
N LYS A 68 6.64 -29.70 5.20
CA LYS A 68 7.45 -29.93 6.39
C LYS A 68 8.19 -28.64 6.73
N ALA A 69 8.09 -28.23 7.99
CA ALA A 69 8.82 -27.09 8.52
C ALA A 69 10.34 -27.25 8.30
N LYS A 70 11.00 -26.11 8.09
CA LYS A 70 12.44 -25.99 8.11
C LYS A 70 12.88 -25.70 9.54
N THR A 71 14.12 -26.06 9.84
CA THR A 71 14.70 -25.96 11.20
C THR A 71 16.08 -25.32 11.17
N THR A 72 16.46 -24.75 10.03
CA THR A 72 17.78 -24.18 9.81
C THR A 72 17.62 -22.70 9.58
N ASP A 73 18.45 -21.92 10.24
CA ASP A 73 18.55 -20.49 9.99
C ASP A 73 19.09 -20.27 8.57
N MET A 74 18.35 -19.51 7.77
CA MET A 74 18.64 -19.33 6.36
C MET A 74 18.49 -17.86 6.01
N THR A 75 19.54 -17.27 5.45
CA THR A 75 19.52 -15.90 4.94
C THR A 75 19.92 -15.88 3.46
N GLY A 76 19.43 -14.89 2.72
CA GLY A 76 19.71 -14.71 1.29
C GLY A 76 19.00 -15.69 0.34
N GLY A 77 19.45 -15.70 -0.93
CA GLY A 77 19.00 -16.68 -1.93
C GLY A 77 17.62 -16.46 -2.55
N GLY A 78 17.02 -15.27 -2.38
CA GLY A 78 15.80 -14.83 -3.08
C GLY A 78 14.59 -15.75 -2.85
N ARG A 79 14.49 -16.37 -1.67
CA ARG A 79 13.40 -17.29 -1.34
C ARG A 79 13.05 -17.25 0.14
N ILE A 80 11.78 -17.45 0.46
CA ILE A 80 11.27 -17.65 1.81
C ILE A 80 10.40 -18.91 1.79
N PHE A 81 10.62 -19.82 2.73
CA PHE A 81 9.80 -21.01 2.90
C PHE A 81 8.67 -20.72 3.89
N VAL A 82 7.44 -21.05 3.51
CA VAL A 82 6.24 -20.85 4.32
C VAL A 82 5.52 -22.19 4.52
N PRO A 83 4.69 -22.35 5.57
CA PRO A 83 3.83 -23.50 5.70
C PRO A 83 3.01 -23.70 4.41
N LEU A 84 2.85 -24.95 3.96
CA LEU A 84 2.01 -25.22 2.80
C LEU A 84 0.53 -24.86 3.07
N GLN A 85 0.11 -24.92 4.33
CA GLN A 85 -1.18 -24.48 4.83
C GLN A 85 -0.96 -23.64 6.09
N GLY A 86 -1.62 -22.49 6.18
CA GLY A 86 -1.59 -21.59 7.33
C GLY A 86 -0.78 -20.31 7.09
N LYS A 87 -0.65 -19.55 8.17
CA LYS A 87 -0.10 -18.20 8.14
C LYS A 87 1.40 -18.13 8.46
N CYS A 88 2.02 -17.08 7.96
CA CYS A 88 3.31 -16.59 8.43
C CYS A 88 3.39 -15.07 8.31
N GLN A 89 4.02 -14.43 9.30
CA GLN A 89 4.39 -13.03 9.26
C GLN A 89 5.77 -12.86 8.61
N ILE A 90 5.85 -12.21 7.45
CA ILE A 90 7.15 -11.85 6.84
C ILE A 90 7.47 -10.43 7.25
N ASN A 91 8.38 -10.25 8.21
CA ASN A 91 8.82 -8.94 8.66
C ASN A 91 9.53 -8.20 7.55
N LEU A 92 9.25 -6.91 7.43
CA LEU A 92 9.85 -6.01 6.45
C LEU A 92 10.82 -5.07 7.14
N THR A 93 11.99 -4.90 6.54
CA THR A 93 13.02 -3.98 7.04
C THR A 93 13.42 -3.05 5.92
N GLU A 94 13.48 -1.76 6.21
CA GLU A 94 13.93 -0.76 5.24
C GLU A 94 15.42 -0.95 4.94
N SER A 95 15.79 -0.92 3.66
CA SER A 95 17.19 -0.91 3.23
C SER A 95 17.74 0.52 3.19
N ALA A 96 18.87 0.78 3.85
CA ALA A 96 19.55 2.07 3.75
C ALA A 96 20.27 2.29 2.40
N ASP A 97 20.56 1.22 1.66
CA ASP A 97 21.37 1.22 0.43
C ASP A 97 20.57 0.79 -0.82
N THR A 98 19.23 0.84 -0.73
CA THR A 98 18.28 0.39 -1.78
C THR A 98 18.35 -1.11 -2.13
N SER A 99 19.07 -1.92 -1.33
CA SER A 99 19.21 -3.34 -1.58
C SER A 99 17.96 -4.14 -1.19
N MET A 100 17.71 -5.22 -1.93
CA MET A 100 16.69 -6.21 -1.60
C MET A 100 17.36 -7.52 -1.17
N TYR A 101 17.01 -8.02 0.01
CA TYR A 101 17.66 -9.20 0.59
C TYR A 101 16.70 -9.97 1.51
N VAL A 102 16.76 -11.29 1.48
CA VAL A 102 15.99 -12.12 2.42
C VAL A 102 16.76 -12.21 3.73
N THR A 103 16.29 -11.53 4.76
CA THR A 103 16.90 -11.52 6.09
C THR A 103 16.57 -12.77 6.89
N ASP A 104 15.44 -13.42 6.60
CA ASP A 104 15.08 -14.72 7.14
C ASP A 104 14.19 -15.50 6.16
N ALA A 105 14.72 -16.62 5.66
CA ALA A 105 14.05 -17.48 4.71
C ALA A 105 13.19 -18.57 5.35
N ASN A 106 13.12 -18.69 6.69
CA ASN A 106 12.34 -19.71 7.38
C ASN A 106 11.04 -19.18 8.01
N CYS A 107 10.04 -18.88 7.20
CA CYS A 107 8.71 -18.54 7.69
C CYS A 107 7.93 -19.73 8.30
N THR A 108 8.49 -20.94 8.34
CA THR A 108 7.73 -22.13 8.79
C THR A 108 7.63 -22.26 10.30
N ASP A 109 8.39 -21.45 11.05
CA ASP A 109 8.30 -21.28 12.50
C ASP A 109 7.40 -20.11 12.92
N GLY A 110 6.76 -19.45 11.93
CA GLY A 110 5.79 -18.38 12.11
C GLY A 110 6.30 -16.99 11.72
N LYS A 111 7.61 -16.79 11.56
CA LYS A 111 8.18 -15.51 11.13
C LYS A 111 9.24 -15.67 10.06
N GLY A 112 9.23 -14.79 9.06
CA GLY A 112 10.30 -14.66 8.08
C GLY A 112 10.72 -13.21 7.97
N GLY A 113 11.63 -12.91 7.03
CA GLY A 113 12.23 -11.58 6.93
C GLY A 113 12.64 -11.22 5.52
N PHE A 114 12.27 -10.02 5.10
CA PHE A 114 12.67 -9.45 3.82
C PHE A 114 13.03 -7.97 3.99
N GLN A 115 14.20 -7.59 3.47
CA GLN A 115 14.65 -6.21 3.38
C GLN A 115 14.37 -5.67 1.98
N LEU A 116 13.88 -4.43 1.93
CA LEU A 116 13.55 -3.70 0.71
C LEU A 116 13.62 -2.17 0.93
N PRO A 117 13.87 -1.36 -0.12
CA PRO A 117 13.85 0.10 0.00
C PRO A 117 12.47 0.63 0.32
N ASN A 118 12.44 1.84 0.88
CA ASN A 118 11.24 2.67 0.89
C ASN A 118 10.69 2.80 -0.53
N PRO A 119 9.43 2.35 -0.76
CA PRO A 119 8.87 2.32 -2.09
C PRO A 119 8.43 3.69 -2.60
N ASP A 120 8.20 4.68 -1.74
CA ASP A 120 7.71 6.02 -2.10
C ASP A 120 8.16 7.03 -1.02
N PRO A 121 9.43 7.45 -1.02
CA PRO A 121 9.98 8.36 -0.01
C PRO A 121 9.26 9.72 0.05
N GLU A 122 8.69 10.16 -1.07
CA GLU A 122 7.96 11.42 -1.23
C GLU A 122 6.48 11.29 -0.83
N ASN A 123 5.99 10.06 -0.64
CA ASN A 123 4.59 9.70 -0.40
C ASN A 123 3.62 10.32 -1.42
N ASP A 124 4.04 10.46 -2.68
CA ASP A 124 3.25 11.11 -3.73
C ASP A 124 2.37 10.11 -4.49
N GLY A 125 2.53 8.80 -4.24
CA GLY A 125 1.80 7.71 -4.88
C GLY A 125 2.49 7.15 -6.09
N ILE A 126 3.75 7.53 -6.34
CA ILE A 126 4.57 7.03 -7.43
C ILE A 126 5.72 6.23 -6.82
N THR A 127 5.74 4.93 -7.07
CA THR A 127 6.76 4.08 -6.45
C THR A 127 8.13 4.21 -7.13
N GLU A 128 9.22 4.04 -6.39
CA GLU A 128 10.58 3.87 -6.92
C GLU A 128 10.74 2.54 -7.69
N TYR A 129 9.96 1.52 -7.29
CA TYR A 129 9.95 0.21 -7.91
C TYR A 129 8.55 -0.42 -7.92
N SER A 130 8.32 -1.34 -8.83
CA SER A 130 7.05 -2.07 -8.96
C SER A 130 7.19 -3.54 -8.60
N VAL A 131 6.15 -4.11 -7.99
CA VAL A 131 6.09 -5.52 -7.58
C VAL A 131 5.10 -6.28 -8.42
N TRP A 132 5.58 -7.35 -9.04
CA TRP A 132 4.80 -8.17 -9.95
C TRP A 132 4.77 -9.61 -9.45
N VAL A 133 3.58 -10.18 -9.30
CA VAL A 133 3.43 -11.53 -8.72
C VAL A 133 2.71 -12.50 -9.65
N ARG A 134 3.05 -13.78 -9.53
CA ARG A 134 2.29 -14.87 -10.13
C ARG A 134 2.38 -16.16 -9.33
N ALA A 135 1.32 -16.94 -9.38
CA ALA A 135 1.30 -18.30 -8.87
C ALA A 135 1.97 -19.30 -9.83
N ARG A 136 2.81 -20.20 -9.31
CA ARG A 136 3.52 -21.26 -10.04
C ARG A 136 3.45 -22.60 -9.30
N GLY A 137 3.94 -23.66 -9.94
CA GLY A 137 3.94 -25.03 -9.41
C GLY A 137 2.66 -25.81 -9.71
N LYS A 138 2.34 -26.78 -8.85
CA LYS A 138 1.16 -27.66 -8.98
C LYS A 138 -0.14 -26.84 -8.83
N PRO A 139 -1.10 -26.97 -9.75
CA PRO A 139 -2.42 -26.33 -9.65
C PRO A 139 -3.25 -26.71 -8.43
N GLY A 140 -4.18 -25.82 -8.06
CA GLY A 140 -5.19 -26.02 -7.02
C GLY A 140 -4.88 -25.40 -5.65
N GLY A 141 -3.79 -24.62 -5.55
CA GLY A 141 -3.46 -23.87 -4.34
C GLY A 141 -3.62 -22.36 -4.54
N SER A 142 -3.82 -21.65 -3.44
CA SER A 142 -3.83 -20.19 -3.42
C SER A 142 -3.07 -19.64 -2.23
N SER A 143 -2.76 -18.35 -2.27
CA SER A 143 -2.30 -17.60 -1.11
C SER A 143 -2.89 -16.20 -1.11
N SER A 144 -2.87 -15.56 0.05
CA SER A 144 -3.10 -14.12 0.18
C SER A 144 -1.97 -13.47 0.95
N THR A 145 -1.68 -12.22 0.58
CA THR A 145 -0.68 -11.40 1.25
C THR A 145 -1.29 -10.03 1.53
N THR A 146 -1.21 -9.57 2.77
CA THR A 146 -1.69 -8.25 3.19
C THR A 146 -0.54 -7.49 3.84
N ALA A 147 -0.30 -6.24 3.42
CA ALA A 147 0.66 -5.37 4.08
C ALA A 147 0.08 -4.85 5.41
N CYS A 148 0.88 -4.92 6.47
CA CYS A 148 0.50 -4.50 7.80
C CYS A 148 1.63 -3.71 8.45
N GLY A 149 1.29 -2.94 9.47
CA GLY A 149 2.21 -2.28 10.38
C GLY A 149 1.60 -2.21 11.78
N GLU A 150 2.36 -1.66 12.70
CA GLU A 150 1.99 -1.50 14.10
C GLU A 150 2.01 -0.04 14.48
N LEU A 151 1.12 0.36 15.39
CA LEU A 151 1.14 1.66 16.04
C LEU A 151 1.27 1.44 17.55
N TYR A 152 2.22 2.14 18.18
CA TYR A 152 2.35 2.16 19.62
C TYR A 152 1.64 3.38 20.18
N ASP A 153 0.67 3.15 21.06
CA ASP A 153 -0.03 4.20 21.79
C ASP A 153 0.70 4.43 23.11
N GLU A 154 1.35 5.59 23.24
CA GLU A 154 2.10 5.97 24.44
C GLU A 154 1.20 6.21 25.67
N VAL A 155 -0.07 6.56 25.47
CA VAL A 155 -1.03 6.83 26.55
C VAL A 155 -1.52 5.52 27.16
N THR A 156 -1.84 4.54 26.32
CA THR A 156 -2.31 3.22 26.79
C THR A 156 -1.16 2.22 27.00
N MET A 157 0.05 2.55 26.54
CA MET A 157 1.21 1.65 26.49
C MET A 157 0.92 0.34 25.76
N THR A 158 0.15 0.41 24.67
CA THR A 158 -0.24 -0.76 23.88
C THR A 158 0.21 -0.65 22.43
N THR A 159 0.51 -1.80 21.84
CA THR A 159 0.77 -1.91 20.40
C THR A 159 -0.45 -2.49 19.71
N SER A 160 -0.94 -1.79 18.69
CA SER A 160 -2.04 -2.24 17.85
C SER A 160 -1.55 -2.53 16.44
N THR A 161 -1.98 -3.64 15.87
CA THR A 161 -1.68 -4.02 14.49
C THR A 161 -2.74 -3.49 13.54
N TYR A 162 -2.29 -2.85 12.46
CA TYR A 162 -3.13 -2.32 11.40
C TYR A 162 -2.73 -2.97 10.07
N CYS A 163 -3.69 -3.63 9.42
CA CYS A 163 -3.49 -4.27 8.13
C CYS A 163 -4.30 -3.58 7.05
N SER A 164 -3.71 -3.46 5.87
CA SER A 164 -4.31 -2.83 4.69
C SER A 164 -5.67 -3.44 4.37
N VAL A 165 -6.62 -2.60 3.98
CA VAL A 165 -7.90 -3.06 3.43
C VAL A 165 -7.73 -3.77 2.08
N TYR A 166 -6.63 -3.50 1.38
CA TYR A 166 -6.27 -4.17 0.14
C TYR A 166 -5.35 -5.37 0.40
N LYS A 167 -5.51 -6.42 -0.40
CA LYS A 167 -4.69 -7.63 -0.33
C LYS A 167 -4.41 -8.17 -1.71
N THR A 168 -3.25 -8.81 -1.85
CA THR A 168 -2.95 -9.64 -3.01
C THR A 168 -3.52 -11.02 -2.80
N VAL A 169 -4.24 -11.56 -3.79
CA VAL A 169 -4.65 -12.98 -3.82
C VAL A 169 -4.04 -13.64 -5.06
N ALA A 170 -3.26 -14.70 -4.84
CA ALA A 170 -2.64 -15.45 -5.93
C ALA A 170 -3.23 -16.86 -6.00
N VAL A 171 -3.87 -17.20 -7.11
CA VAL A 171 -4.47 -18.52 -7.35
C VAL A 171 -3.67 -19.27 -8.42
N ARG A 172 -3.37 -20.54 -8.17
CA ARG A 172 -2.70 -21.40 -9.15
C ARG A 172 -3.71 -22.23 -9.95
N ASP A 173 -4.09 -21.70 -11.10
CA ASP A 173 -4.87 -22.44 -12.11
C ASP A 173 -4.02 -23.43 -12.92
N LYS A 174 -4.65 -24.14 -13.87
CA LYS A 174 -3.92 -24.92 -14.87
C LYS A 174 -3.27 -24.00 -15.91
N GLY A 175 -2.24 -24.50 -16.60
CA GLY A 175 -1.56 -23.75 -17.66
C GLY A 175 -0.51 -22.74 -17.15
N LYS A 176 -0.16 -21.77 -17.98
CA LYS A 176 0.86 -20.75 -17.71
C LYS A 176 0.24 -19.57 -16.96
N GLY A 177 0.74 -19.28 -15.76
CA GLY A 177 0.38 -18.07 -15.02
C GLY A 177 1.10 -16.83 -15.57
N ASN A 178 0.36 -15.72 -15.64
CA ASN A 178 0.89 -14.40 -15.95
C ASN A 178 1.15 -13.62 -14.65
N PHE A 179 2.05 -12.66 -14.72
CA PHE A 179 2.27 -11.70 -13.67
C PHE A 179 1.18 -10.62 -13.69
N ALA A 180 0.83 -10.16 -12.49
CA ALA A 180 0.04 -8.96 -12.27
C ALA A 180 0.87 -7.98 -11.42
N ASP A 181 0.73 -6.70 -11.69
CA ASP A 181 1.22 -5.63 -10.81
C ASP A 181 0.38 -5.64 -9.53
N VAL A 182 1.06 -5.67 -8.39
CA VAL A 182 0.47 -5.63 -7.05
C VAL A 182 1.18 -4.62 -6.15
N SER A 183 1.79 -3.61 -6.77
CA SER A 183 2.55 -2.57 -6.06
C SER A 183 1.67 -1.87 -5.02
N ARG A 184 0.42 -1.56 -5.36
CA ARG A 184 -0.55 -0.97 -4.41
C ARG A 184 -0.80 -1.87 -3.20
N GLU A 185 -1.02 -3.16 -3.41
CA GLU A 185 -1.39 -4.11 -2.36
C GLU A 185 -0.22 -4.48 -1.44
N LEU A 186 1.02 -4.48 -1.95
CA LEU A 186 2.19 -4.96 -1.20
C LEU A 186 3.12 -3.85 -0.70
N LEU A 187 3.09 -2.65 -1.31
CA LEU A 187 3.98 -1.55 -0.95
C LEU A 187 3.30 -0.45 -0.11
N TYR A 188 2.01 -0.63 0.22
CA TYR A 188 1.24 0.34 0.98
C TYR A 188 0.29 -0.34 1.96
N VAL A 189 0.08 0.33 3.09
CA VAL A 189 -0.94 0.00 4.10
C VAL A 189 -2.06 1.04 3.97
N TYR A 190 -3.24 0.59 3.53
CA TYR A 190 -4.43 1.43 3.44
C TYR A 190 -5.30 1.21 4.67
N VAL A 191 -5.29 2.17 5.59
CA VAL A 191 -5.92 2.06 6.92
C VAL A 191 -6.48 3.40 7.33
N ASP A 192 -7.61 3.37 8.04
CA ASP A 192 -8.28 4.54 8.61
C ASP A 192 -7.67 4.80 10.00
N LEU A 193 -6.61 5.61 10.01
CA LEU A 193 -5.90 5.98 11.25
C LEU A 193 -6.23 7.40 11.67
N THR A 194 -6.64 8.24 10.72
CA THR A 194 -6.86 9.66 10.92
C THR A 194 -8.12 10.10 10.17
N GLY A 195 -8.37 11.39 10.17
CA GLY A 195 -9.53 12.01 9.54
C GLY A 195 -9.61 13.46 10.01
N PRO A 196 -10.77 14.13 9.86
CA PRO A 196 -10.96 15.46 10.39
C PRO A 196 -10.61 15.52 11.88
N GLU A 197 -9.77 16.48 12.26
CA GLU A 197 -9.30 16.69 13.64
C GLU A 197 -8.43 15.55 14.21
N GLY A 198 -7.88 14.66 13.37
CA GLY A 198 -6.99 13.58 13.78
C GLY A 198 -7.73 12.35 14.31
N VAL A 199 -8.99 12.17 13.89
CA VAL A 199 -9.87 11.08 14.33
C VAL A 199 -10.29 10.24 13.12
N PRO A 200 -10.20 8.90 13.21
CA PRO A 200 -10.69 7.98 12.16
C PRO A 200 -12.11 8.32 11.71
N ASP A 201 -12.32 8.45 10.39
CA ASP A 201 -13.59 8.89 9.79
C ASP A 201 -14.27 7.81 8.93
N GLY A 202 -13.70 6.61 8.88
CA GLY A 202 -14.15 5.49 8.06
C GLY A 202 -13.57 5.47 6.66
N VAL A 203 -12.69 6.41 6.30
CA VAL A 203 -12.02 6.49 4.99
C VAL A 203 -10.55 6.07 5.15
N PRO A 204 -10.10 4.97 4.52
CA PRO A 204 -8.70 4.58 4.61
C PRO A 204 -7.75 5.59 3.96
N GLU A 205 -6.72 5.99 4.69
CA GLU A 205 -5.57 6.72 4.16
C GLU A 205 -4.51 5.78 3.60
N ARG A 206 -3.68 6.31 2.70
CA ARG A 206 -2.54 5.61 2.12
C ARG A 206 -1.26 5.91 2.91
N TYR A 207 -0.61 4.86 3.40
CA TYR A 207 0.74 4.93 3.97
C TYR A 207 1.67 3.99 3.21
N ASN A 208 2.74 4.51 2.60
CA ASN A 208 3.78 3.68 2.02
C ASN A 208 4.48 2.85 3.12
N LEU A 209 5.04 1.70 2.74
CA LEU A 209 5.91 0.97 3.68
C LEU A 209 7.03 1.88 4.16
N PHE A 210 7.30 1.84 5.46
CA PHE A 210 8.30 2.67 6.16
C PHE A 210 7.95 4.16 6.26
N SER A 211 6.70 4.55 6.02
CA SER A 211 6.17 5.82 6.56
C SER A 211 6.30 5.83 8.09
N ASP A 212 6.50 7.01 8.66
CA ASP A 212 6.54 7.26 10.11
C ASP A 212 5.19 7.07 10.81
N ALA A 213 4.09 6.95 10.06
CA ALA A 213 2.75 6.71 10.60
C ALA A 213 2.58 5.34 11.28
N LEU A 214 3.37 4.33 10.86
CA LEU A 214 3.39 2.99 11.44
C LEU A 214 4.83 2.49 11.59
N GLN A 215 5.02 1.47 12.42
CA GLN A 215 6.30 0.80 12.64
C GLN A 215 6.17 -0.71 12.46
N ASN A 216 7.31 -1.44 12.52
CA ASN A 216 7.34 -2.90 12.46
C ASN A 216 6.54 -3.50 11.30
N TYR A 217 6.70 -2.94 10.09
CA TYR A 217 5.97 -3.39 8.91
C TYR A 217 6.20 -4.88 8.62
N PHE A 218 5.15 -5.55 8.15
CA PHE A 218 5.21 -6.94 7.74
C PHE A 218 4.18 -7.27 6.66
N TRP A 219 4.41 -8.36 5.94
CA TRP A 219 3.38 -9.01 5.13
C TRP A 219 2.75 -10.17 5.91
N ASP A 220 1.44 -10.08 6.19
CA ASP A 220 0.64 -11.22 6.67
C ASP A 220 0.39 -12.15 5.48
N TYR A 221 1.15 -13.24 5.41
CA TYR A 221 1.06 -14.22 4.34
C TYR A 221 0.24 -15.42 4.80
N ASP A 222 -0.87 -15.70 4.13
CA ASP A 222 -1.71 -16.89 4.38
C ASP A 222 -1.64 -17.83 3.17
N ASN A 223 -1.21 -19.07 3.41
CA ASN A 223 -1.09 -20.08 2.39
C ASN A 223 -2.22 -21.10 2.46
N ASN A 224 -2.86 -21.35 1.31
CA ASN A 224 -3.82 -22.42 1.12
C ASN A 224 -3.35 -23.35 -0.01
N GLY A 225 -2.21 -24.03 0.23
CA GLY A 225 -1.70 -25.06 -0.67
C GLY A 225 -0.91 -24.55 -1.88
N LEU A 226 -0.67 -23.23 -2.02
CA LEU A 226 0.14 -22.71 -3.09
C LEU A 226 1.60 -23.17 -2.94
N LYS A 227 2.17 -23.68 -4.03
CA LYS A 227 3.54 -24.22 -4.05
C LYS A 227 4.59 -23.15 -4.22
N LEU A 228 4.32 -22.15 -5.04
CA LEU A 228 5.24 -21.08 -5.33
C LEU A 228 4.46 -19.82 -5.70
N LEU A 229 4.58 -18.77 -4.89
CA LEU A 229 4.34 -17.40 -5.32
C LEU A 229 5.67 -16.83 -5.78
N GLN A 230 5.77 -16.51 -7.06
CA GLN A 230 6.93 -15.83 -7.61
C GLN A 230 6.65 -14.33 -7.66
N MET A 231 7.50 -13.55 -7.02
CA MET A 231 7.46 -12.09 -7.01
C MET A 231 8.69 -11.54 -7.75
N ARG A 232 8.50 -10.43 -8.44
CA ARG A 232 9.54 -9.71 -9.16
C ARG A 232 9.48 -8.23 -8.83
N PHE A 233 10.63 -7.66 -8.54
CA PHE A 233 10.77 -6.25 -8.19
C PHE A 233 11.56 -5.56 -9.31
N TYR A 234 10.91 -4.66 -10.02
CA TYR A 234 11.49 -3.93 -11.15
C TYR A 234 11.73 -2.49 -10.73
N GLN A 235 12.88 -1.93 -11.12
CA GLN A 235 13.20 -0.49 -10.97
C GLN A 235 12.45 0.32 -12.05
N VAL A 236 11.13 0.19 -12.03
CA VAL A 236 10.18 0.86 -12.89
C VAL A 236 9.01 1.26 -11.98
N PRO A 237 8.66 2.55 -11.91
CA PRO A 237 7.57 3.05 -11.09
C PRO A 237 6.20 2.46 -11.43
N SER A 238 5.34 2.41 -10.43
CA SER A 238 3.89 2.26 -10.58
C SER A 238 3.19 3.44 -9.90
N VAL A 239 2.15 3.97 -10.54
CA VAL A 239 1.25 4.95 -9.92
C VAL A 239 0.19 4.20 -9.13
N VAL A 240 0.04 4.52 -7.86
CA VAL A 240 -0.97 3.94 -6.97
C VAL A 240 -2.01 4.99 -6.58
N GLU A 241 -3.28 4.61 -6.70
CA GLU A 241 -4.43 5.39 -6.26
C GLU A 241 -5.03 4.77 -4.99
#